data_AF-A0A924SZF9-F1
#
_entry.id   AF-A0A924SZF9-F1
#
_cell.length_a   1.000
_cell.length_b   1.000
_cell.length_c   1.000
_cell.angle_alpha   90.00
_cell.angle_beta   90.00
_cell.angle_gamma   90.00
#
_symmetry.space_group_name_H-M   'P 1'
#
loop_
_entity.id
_entity.type
_entity.pdbx_description
1 polymer ?
#
loop_
_entity_poly.entity_id
_entity_poly.type
_entity_poly.pdbx_seq_one_letter_code
_entity_poly.pdbx_strand_id
1 'polypeptide(L)'
;MNAPELITAPDEDIQAGSLLSYYEAIETASHDMLEAARTGDWDTVVRLEGACAVLISQLKHAADQYPLGADERALKSRIMQRILVNDAEIRHLAEPWINDLGKMMGSKSDPSQMH
;
A
#
# COMPACT_ATOMS: atom_id res chain seq x y z
N MET A 1 -1.87 -55.41 1.41
CA MET A 1 -2.55 -54.28 0.74
C MET A 1 -2.34 -53.07 1.63
N ASN A 2 -1.31 -52.26 1.34
CA ASN A 2 -1.08 -51.01 2.06
C ASN A 2 -1.63 -49.88 1.18
N ALA A 3 -2.50 -49.07 1.78
CA ALA A 3 -3.07 -47.88 1.16
C ALA A 3 -1.96 -46.87 0.83
N PRO A 4 -2.04 -46.14 -0.29
CA PRO A 4 -1.09 -45.06 -0.58
C PRO A 4 -1.43 -43.86 0.31
N GLU A 5 -0.46 -43.36 1.06
CA GLU A 5 -0.60 -42.10 1.80
C GLU A 5 -0.75 -40.95 0.80
N LEU A 6 -1.89 -40.27 0.90
CA LEU A 6 -2.22 -39.06 0.17
C LEU A 6 -1.46 -37.88 0.83
N ILE A 7 -0.18 -37.73 0.49
CA ILE A 7 0.61 -36.54 0.83
C ILE A 7 0.31 -35.47 -0.23
N THR A 8 -0.77 -34.74 -0.04
CA THR A 8 -0.98 -33.38 -0.54
C THR A 8 -1.44 -32.61 0.71
N ALA A 9 -0.75 -31.61 1.23
CA ALA A 9 -0.04 -30.53 0.58
C ALA A 9 1.07 -29.97 1.48
N PRO A 10 2.33 -29.92 1.01
CA PRO A 10 3.33 -28.97 1.52
C PRO A 10 3.37 -27.67 0.72
N ASP A 11 2.77 -27.60 -0.48
CA ASP A 11 2.82 -26.43 -1.38
C ASP A 11 1.81 -25.33 -1.00
N GLU A 12 0.64 -25.67 -0.46
CA GLU A 12 -0.41 -24.67 -0.17
C GLU A 12 -0.01 -23.73 0.98
N ASP A 13 0.62 -24.25 2.04
CA ASP A 13 1.09 -23.45 3.18
C ASP A 13 2.26 -22.53 2.81
N ILE A 14 3.13 -22.94 1.88
CA ILE A 14 4.26 -22.14 1.39
C ILE A 14 3.77 -20.96 0.54
N GLN A 15 2.78 -21.18 -0.32
CA GLN A 15 2.19 -20.13 -1.15
C GLN A 15 1.30 -19.17 -0.34
N ALA A 16 0.55 -19.65 0.64
CA ALA A 16 -0.27 -18.78 1.49
C ALA A 16 0.62 -17.89 2.40
N GLY A 17 1.72 -18.45 2.92
CA GLY A 17 2.79 -17.69 3.57
C GLY A 17 3.41 -16.63 2.64
N SER A 18 3.58 -16.95 1.35
CA SER A 18 4.01 -15.98 0.34
C SER A 18 3.01 -14.83 0.16
N LEU A 19 1.69 -15.10 0.17
CA LEU A 19 0.69 -14.06 0.02
C LEU A 19 0.63 -13.10 1.22
N LEU A 20 0.73 -13.64 2.43
CA LEU A 20 0.80 -12.83 3.65
C LEU A 20 2.06 -11.96 3.69
N SER A 21 3.19 -12.47 3.21
CA SER A 21 4.44 -11.70 3.12
C SER A 21 4.30 -10.45 2.24
N TYR A 22 3.49 -10.50 1.17
CA TYR A 22 3.20 -9.31 0.36
C TYR A 22 2.39 -8.27 1.13
N TYR A 23 1.38 -8.69 1.90
CA TYR A 23 0.62 -7.75 2.73
C TYR A 23 1.51 -7.07 3.78
N GLU A 24 2.38 -7.83 4.43
CA GLU A 24 3.33 -7.31 5.43
C GLU A 24 4.37 -6.36 4.81
N ALA A 25 4.85 -6.66 3.59
CA ALA A 25 5.75 -5.79 2.85
C ALA A 25 5.08 -4.45 2.47
N ILE A 26 3.81 -4.50 2.04
CA ILE A 26 3.04 -3.28 1.74
C ILE A 26 2.78 -2.47 3.03
N GLU A 27 2.47 -3.13 4.14
CA GLU A 27 2.32 -2.45 5.44
C GLU A 27 3.59 -1.72 5.84
N THR A 28 4.74 -2.38 5.72
CA THR A 28 6.04 -1.79 6.03
C THR A 28 6.31 -0.57 5.15
N ALA A 29 6.10 -0.71 3.84
CA ALA A 29 6.29 0.41 2.91
C ALA A 29 5.33 1.58 3.20
N SER A 30 4.07 1.31 3.55
CA SER A 30 3.09 2.33 3.96
C SER A 30 3.49 3.04 5.26
N HIS A 31 4.04 2.32 6.23
CA HIS A 31 4.59 2.91 7.45
C HIS A 31 5.81 3.80 7.16
N ASP A 32 6.73 3.33 6.31
CA ASP A 32 7.91 4.12 5.93
C ASP A 32 7.53 5.39 5.15
N MET A 33 6.48 5.33 4.32
CA MET A 33 5.90 6.51 3.68
C MET A 33 5.36 7.51 4.70
N LEU A 34 4.71 7.04 5.77
CA LEU A 34 4.20 7.91 6.82
C LEU A 34 5.33 8.61 7.57
N GLU A 35 6.39 7.90 7.93
CA GLU A 35 7.54 8.49 8.61
C GLU A 35 8.28 9.51 7.72
N ALA A 36 8.40 9.23 6.42
CA ALA A 36 8.91 10.20 5.45
C ALA A 36 8.01 11.44 5.33
N ALA A 37 6.69 11.27 5.25
CA ALA A 37 5.74 12.38 5.20
C ALA A 37 5.80 13.26 6.46
N ARG A 38 5.96 12.66 7.64
CA ARG A 38 6.10 13.38 8.92
C ARG A 38 7.35 14.26 8.99
N THR A 39 8.41 13.87 8.28
CA THR A 39 9.65 14.65 8.17
C THR A 39 9.67 15.60 6.96
N GLY A 40 8.63 15.56 6.11
CA GLY A 40 8.53 16.36 4.90
C GLY A 40 9.37 15.85 3.71
N ASP A 41 9.89 14.61 3.78
CA ASP A 41 10.65 13.97 2.71
C ASP A 41 9.72 13.37 1.65
N TRP A 42 9.08 14.25 0.87
CA TRP A 42 8.11 13.86 -0.16
C TRP A 42 8.75 13.10 -1.32
N ASP A 43 10.05 13.28 -1.59
CA ASP A 43 10.78 12.50 -2.59
C ASP A 43 10.87 11.03 -2.18
N THR A 44 11.14 10.74 -0.91
CA THR A 44 11.08 9.38 -0.38
C THR A 44 9.66 8.82 -0.40
N VAL A 45 8.63 9.62 -0.08
CA VAL A 45 7.23 9.17 -0.16
C VAL A 45 6.89 8.68 -1.58
N VAL A 46 7.22 9.46 -2.62
CA VAL A 46 6.97 9.09 -4.03
C VAL A 46 7.76 7.84 -4.44
N ARG A 47 9.02 7.73 -4.01
CA ARG A 47 9.84 6.55 -4.28
C ARG A 47 9.25 5.28 -3.66
N LEU A 48 8.76 5.37 -2.42
CA LEU A 48 8.13 4.25 -1.73
C LEU A 48 6.74 3.91 -2.30
N GLU A 49 5.98 4.90 -2.76
CA GLU A 49 4.72 4.68 -3.49
C GLU A 49 4.94 3.81 -4.73
N GLY A 50 6.02 4.07 -5.49
CA GLY A 50 6.42 3.23 -6.62
C GLY A 50 6.70 1.78 -6.22
N ALA A 51 7.36 1.56 -5.09
CA ALA A 51 7.60 0.21 -4.56
C ALA A 51 6.30 -0.48 -4.13
N CYS A 52 5.39 0.24 -3.46
CA CYS A 52 4.05 -0.24 -3.11
C CYS A 52 3.26 -0.67 -4.35
N ALA A 53 3.29 0.12 -5.44
CA ALA A 53 2.58 -0.20 -6.68
C ALA A 53 3.06 -1.54 -7.28
N VAL A 54 4.37 -1.80 -7.25
CA VAL A 54 4.96 -3.07 -7.71
C VAL A 54 4.51 -4.23 -6.81
N LEU A 55 4.58 -4.08 -5.48
CA LEU A 55 4.15 -5.11 -4.52
C LEU A 55 2.65 -5.43 -4.67
N ILE A 56 1.80 -4.41 -4.84
CA ILE A 56 0.37 -4.58 -5.06
C ILE A 56 0.10 -5.33 -6.36
N SER A 57 0.86 -5.04 -7.42
CA SER A 57 0.72 -5.76 -8.69
C SER A 57 1.07 -7.25 -8.56
N GLN A 58 2.17 -7.56 -7.86
CA GLN A 58 2.59 -8.95 -7.61
C GLN A 58 1.59 -9.67 -6.70
N LEU A 59 1.12 -9.00 -5.64
CA LEU A 59 0.09 -9.51 -4.74
C LEU A 59 -1.19 -9.88 -5.48
N LYS A 60 -1.67 -9.01 -6.38
CA LYS A 60 -2.89 -9.28 -7.18
C LYS A 60 -2.72 -10.55 -8.01
N HIS A 61 -1.58 -10.71 -8.67
CA HIS A 61 -1.30 -11.88 -9.48
C HIS A 61 -1.23 -13.18 -8.65
N ALA A 62 -0.65 -13.12 -7.45
CA ALA A 62 -0.57 -14.26 -6.54
C ALA A 62 -1.93 -14.61 -5.90
N ALA A 63 -2.72 -13.59 -5.53
CA ALA A 63 -4.02 -13.77 -4.88
C ALA A 63 -5.06 -14.46 -5.78
N ASP A 64 -4.97 -14.28 -7.10
CA ASP A 64 -5.86 -14.93 -8.06
C ASP A 64 -5.60 -16.45 -8.17
N GLN A 65 -4.42 -16.91 -7.74
CA GLN A 65 -4.03 -18.32 -7.84
C GLN A 65 -4.31 -19.11 -6.55
N TYR A 66 -4.32 -18.44 -5.39
CA TYR A 66 -4.42 -19.10 -4.09
C TYR A 66 -5.36 -18.33 -3.13
N PRO A 67 -6.58 -18.83 -2.89
CA PRO A 67 -7.51 -18.21 -1.95
C PRO A 67 -7.08 -18.45 -0.50
N LEU A 68 -7.07 -17.37 0.31
CA LEU A 68 -6.70 -17.41 1.73
C LEU A 68 -7.70 -18.17 2.62
N GLY A 69 -7.16 -18.88 3.61
CA GLY A 69 -7.89 -19.47 4.73
C GLY A 69 -8.58 -18.43 5.62
N ALA A 70 -9.38 -18.89 6.59
CA ALA A 70 -10.17 -17.99 7.44
C ALA A 70 -9.29 -17.10 8.35
N ASP A 71 -8.25 -17.68 8.97
CA ASP A 71 -7.33 -16.97 9.86
C ASP A 71 -6.48 -15.94 9.09
N GLU A 72 -6.05 -16.31 7.90
CA GLU A 72 -5.26 -15.44 7.01
C GLU A 72 -6.10 -14.28 6.49
N ARG A 73 -7.39 -14.50 6.20
CA ARG A 73 -8.33 -13.42 5.87
C ARG A 73 -8.49 -12.43 7.01
N ALA A 74 -8.53 -12.90 8.26
CA ALA A 74 -8.58 -12.03 9.43
C ALA A 74 -7.29 -11.21 9.58
N LEU A 75 -6.12 -11.83 9.36
CA LEU A 75 -4.83 -11.14 9.38
C LEU A 75 -4.71 -10.11 8.25
N LYS A 76 -5.05 -10.49 7.01
CA LYS A 76 -5.14 -9.58 5.85
C LYS A 76 -6.00 -8.36 6.15
N SER A 77 -7.17 -8.56 6.75
CA SER A 77 -8.08 -7.45 7.10
C SER A 77 -7.42 -6.47 8.08
N ARG A 78 -6.73 -7.00 9.10
CA ARG A 78 -5.99 -6.16 10.07
C ARG A 78 -4.86 -5.38 9.42
N ILE A 79 -4.08 -6.02 8.54
CA ILE A 79 -3.01 -5.34 7.79
C ILE A 79 -3.59 -4.21 6.93
N MET A 80 -4.66 -4.48 6.20
CA MET A 80 -5.31 -3.49 5.32
C MET A 80 -5.81 -2.27 6.10
N GLN A 81 -6.39 -2.47 7.29
CA GLN A 81 -6.82 -1.34 8.14
C GLN A 81 -5.65 -0.45 8.54
N ARG A 82 -4.48 -1.02 8.86
CA ARG A 82 -3.28 -0.25 9.23
C ARG A 82 -2.74 0.56 8.06
N ILE A 83 -2.69 -0.03 6.86
CA ILE A 83 -2.33 0.69 5.63
C ILE A 83 -3.26 1.88 5.39
N LEU A 84 -4.59 1.68 5.50
CA LEU A 84 -5.57 2.75 5.27
C LEU A 84 -5.45 3.90 6.29
N VAL A 85 -5.11 3.59 7.55
CA VAL A 85 -4.85 4.60 8.58
C VAL A 85 -3.61 5.41 8.24
N ASN A 86 -2.51 4.76 7.84
CA ASN A 86 -1.28 5.44 7.41
C ASN A 86 -1.55 6.36 6.20
N ASP A 87 -2.24 5.85 5.17
CA ASP A 87 -2.58 6.61 3.97
C ASP A 87 -3.46 7.83 4.28
N ALA A 88 -4.36 7.69 5.24
CA ALA A 88 -5.18 8.81 5.70
C ALA A 88 -4.29 9.89 6.34
N GLU A 89 -3.36 9.51 7.22
CA GLU A 89 -2.46 10.45 7.86
C GLU A 89 -1.52 11.14 6.86
N ILE A 90 -0.95 10.39 5.90
CA ILE A 90 -0.14 10.96 4.81
C ILE A 90 -0.93 12.04 4.04
N ARG A 91 -2.20 11.78 3.71
CA ARG A 91 -3.07 12.76 3.04
C ARG A 91 -3.28 14.02 3.89
N HIS A 92 -3.54 13.88 5.18
CA HIS A 92 -3.69 15.03 6.08
C HIS A 92 -2.41 15.86 6.17
N LEU A 93 -1.24 15.22 6.16
CA LEU A 93 0.06 15.91 6.12
C LEU A 93 0.30 16.64 4.79
N ALA A 94 -0.32 16.15 3.70
CA ALA A 94 -0.16 16.73 2.37
C ALA A 94 -1.11 17.91 2.06
N GLU A 95 -2.31 17.92 2.65
CA GLU A 95 -3.34 18.94 2.42
C GLU A 95 -2.87 20.40 2.54
N PRO A 96 -2.03 20.81 3.51
CA PRO A 96 -1.61 22.20 3.66
C PRO A 96 -0.87 22.75 2.45
N TRP A 97 0.11 22.02 1.91
CA TRP A 97 0.95 22.50 0.81
C TRP A 97 0.29 22.33 -0.56
N ILE A 98 -0.61 21.35 -0.73
CA ILE A 98 -1.45 21.23 -1.93
C ILE A 98 -2.32 22.48 -2.09
N ASN A 99 -2.92 22.95 -0.99
CA ASN A 99 -3.71 24.18 -0.98
C ASN A 99 -2.87 25.41 -1.31
N ASP A 100 -1.63 25.48 -0.82
CA ASP A 100 -0.75 26.62 -1.07
C ASP A 100 -0.18 26.64 -2.51
N LEU A 101 0.13 25.48 -3.09
CA LEU A 101 0.43 25.36 -4.52
C LEU A 101 -0.74 25.82 -5.40
N GLY A 102 -1.97 25.43 -5.05
CA GLY A 102 -3.18 25.87 -5.74
C GLY A 102 -3.32 27.40 -5.78
N LYS A 103 -3.02 28.08 -4.66
CA LYS A 103 -3.04 29.55 -4.57
C LYS A 103 -1.92 30.22 -5.37
N MET A 104 -0.71 29.66 -5.35
CA MET A 104 0.44 30.17 -6.13
C MET A 104 0.26 30.00 -7.63
N MET A 105 -0.45 28.95 -8.07
CA MET A 105 -0.75 28.72 -9.48
C MET A 105 -1.99 29.49 -9.96
N GLY A 106 -2.98 29.71 -9.08
CA GLY A 106 -4.22 30.44 -9.38
C GLY A 106 -4.09 31.96 -9.46
N SER A 107 -2.95 32.53 -9.08
CA SER A 107 -2.72 33.99 -9.09
C SER A 107 -2.21 34.55 -10.43
N LYS A 108 -2.13 33.74 -11.49
CA LYS A 108 -1.63 34.13 -12.82
C LYS A 108 -2.71 34.43 -13.88
N SER A 109 -3.94 34.77 -13.46
CA SER A 109 -4.99 35.23 -14.38
C SER A 109 -5.96 36.19 -13.70
N ASP A 110 -5.49 37.39 -13.34
CA ASP A 110 -6.40 38.53 -13.20
C ASP A 110 -6.30 39.40 -14.47
N PRO A 111 -7.22 39.23 -15.45
CA PRO A 111 -7.30 40.07 -16.63
C PRO A 111 -7.84 41.49 -16.35
N SER A 112 -8.07 41.87 -15.08
CA SER A 112 -8.64 43.18 -14.71
C SER A 112 -7.61 44.34 -14.64
N GLN A 113 -6.34 44.10 -15.02
CA GLN A 113 -5.31 45.15 -15.18
C GLN A 113 -4.90 45.37 -16.65
N MET A 114 -5.88 45.41 -17.57
CA MET A 114 -5.71 46.04 -18.88
C MET A 114 -6.74 47.17 -19.01
N HIS A 115 -6.35 48.37 -18.59
CA HIS A 115 -7.02 49.62 -18.96
C HIS A 115 -5.97 50.65 -19.36
#